data_AF-A0A2N1VYG0-F1
#
_entry.id   AF-A0A2N1VYG0-F1
#
_cell.length_a   1.000
_cell.length_b   1.000
_cell.length_c   1.000
_cell.angle_alpha   90.00
_cell.angle_beta   90.00
_cell.angle_gamma   90.00
#
_symmetry.space_group_name_H-M   'P 1'
#
loop_
_entity.id
_entity.type
_entity.pdbx_description
1 polymer ?
#
loop_
_entity_poly.entity_id
_entity_poly.type
_entity_poly.pdbx_seq_one_letter_code
_entity_poly.pdbx_strand_id
1 'polypeptide(L)'
;MLGNQYFLARKYCEAMEQLEEALLLDPASKPIKKKLIICFMLSHKFQTALSLFEQLIIEDIAFIMDSDPYRDDCPCPKIIYEFENNVSTIEEYDRLLILGVLWLYCDIEVSIKYFEKVVELDKNNTTTNRILRKLKLSEKQLKREDN
;
A
#
# COMPACT_ATOMS: atom_id res chain seq x y z
N MET A 1 16.69 -8.68 10.98
CA MET A 1 16.77 -7.23 10.68
C MET A 1 15.84 -6.50 11.64
N LEU A 2 16.34 -5.54 12.40
CA LEU A 2 15.59 -4.87 13.48
C LEU A 2 14.31 -4.19 12.98
N GLY A 3 14.35 -3.56 11.80
CA GLY A 3 13.15 -2.97 11.17
C GLY A 3 12.02 -3.98 10.92
N ASN A 4 12.34 -5.22 10.54
CA ASN A 4 11.32 -6.27 10.41
C ASN A 4 10.71 -6.63 11.76
N GLN A 5 11.49 -6.66 12.84
CA GLN A 5 10.96 -6.98 14.18
C GLN A 5 10.01 -5.87 14.67
N TYR A 6 10.37 -4.61 14.45
CA TYR A 6 9.49 -3.48 14.75
C TYR A 6 8.21 -3.52 13.91
N PHE A 7 8.32 -3.86 12.62
CA PHE A 7 7.16 -4.00 11.74
C PHE A 7 6.18 -5.05 12.25
N LEU A 8 6.66 -6.24 12.62
CA LEU A 8 5.84 -7.32 13.20
C LEU A 8 5.24 -6.93 14.55
N ALA A 9 5.97 -6.15 15.34
CA ALA A 9 5.50 -5.57 16.60
C ALA A 9 4.57 -4.35 16.42
N ARG A 10 4.25 -3.96 15.17
CA ARG A 10 3.39 -2.81 14.80
C ARG A 10 3.92 -1.46 15.27
N LYS A 11 5.24 -1.40 15.50
CA LYS A 11 5.98 -0.19 15.81
C LYS A 11 6.38 0.47 14.50
N TYR A 12 5.40 1.01 13.77
CA TYR A 12 5.59 1.45 12.39
C TYR A 12 6.56 2.64 12.26
N CYS A 13 6.59 3.53 13.25
CA CYS A 13 7.54 4.64 13.29
C CYS A 13 8.99 4.13 13.43
N GLU A 14 9.24 3.23 14.39
CA GLU A 14 10.57 2.65 14.61
C GLU A 14 10.98 1.70 13.48
N ALA A 15 10.02 0.98 12.91
CA ALA A 15 10.24 0.12 11.74
C ALA A 15 10.67 0.94 10.53
N MET A 16 10.01 2.08 10.29
CA MET A 16 10.30 2.99 9.18
C MET A 16 11.76 3.45 9.21
N GLU A 17 12.26 3.96 10.34
CA GLU A 17 13.66 4.42 10.45
C GLU A 17 14.66 3.33 10.03
N GLN A 18 14.47 2.12 10.56
CA GLN A 18 15.35 0.98 10.29
C GLN A 18 15.20 0.44 8.86
N LEU A 19 14.01 0.53 8.28
CA LEU A 19 13.74 0.10 6.90
C LEU A 19 14.26 1.13 5.89
N GLU A 20 14.21 2.43 6.20
CA GLU A 20 14.81 3.49 5.37
C GLU A 20 16.32 3.31 5.29
N GLU A 21 17.00 3.05 6.42
CA GLU A 21 18.43 2.72 6.45
C GLU A 21 18.75 1.46 5.61
N ALA A 22 17.92 0.42 5.74
CA ALA A 22 18.11 -0.80 4.95
C ALA A 22 17.89 -0.58 3.45
N LEU A 23 16.96 0.32 3.07
CA LEU A 23 16.73 0.68 1.67
C LEU A 23 17.91 1.47 1.08
N LEU A 24 18.67 2.24 1.89
CA LEU A 24 19.89 2.89 1.41
C LEU A 24 20.97 1.87 1.03
N LEU A 25 21.02 0.73 1.72
CA LEU A 25 21.96 -0.36 1.44
C LEU A 25 21.53 -1.20 0.23
N ASP A 26 20.23 -1.40 0.05
CA ASP A 26 19.65 -2.09 -1.11
C ASP A 26 18.44 -1.33 -1.67
N PRO A 27 18.65 -0.31 -2.53
CA PRO A 27 17.58 0.50 -3.09
C PRO A 27 16.62 -0.27 -4.01
N ALA A 28 17.02 -1.44 -4.49
CA ALA A 28 16.21 -2.29 -5.35
C ALA A 28 15.30 -3.24 -4.55
N SER A 29 15.43 -3.28 -3.23
CA SER A 29 14.73 -4.23 -2.37
C SER A 29 13.21 -4.00 -2.33
N LYS A 30 12.48 -4.66 -3.22
CA LYS A 30 11.01 -4.65 -3.23
C LYS A 30 10.37 -5.06 -1.89
N PRO A 31 10.89 -6.06 -1.14
CA PRO A 31 10.35 -6.40 0.18
C PRO A 31 10.43 -5.23 1.18
N ILE A 32 11.53 -4.48 1.19
CA ILE A 32 11.69 -3.31 2.06
C ILE A 32 10.73 -2.21 1.62
N LYS A 33 10.61 -1.95 0.30
CA LYS A 33 9.67 -0.97 -0.25
C LYS A 33 8.22 -1.28 0.17
N LYS A 34 7.76 -2.54 0.08
CA LYS A 34 6.41 -2.95 0.55
C LYS A 34 6.16 -2.57 2.01
N LYS A 35 7.08 -2.93 2.89
CA LYS A 35 6.95 -2.64 4.33
C LYS A 35 6.99 -1.14 4.61
N LEU A 36 7.86 -0.40 3.94
CA LEU A 36 7.93 1.06 4.05
C LEU A 36 6.64 1.72 3.62
N ILE A 37 6.01 1.29 2.52
CA ILE A 37 4.72 1.81 2.09
C ILE A 37 3.69 1.68 3.23
N ILE A 38 3.56 0.49 3.84
CA ILE A 38 2.66 0.27 4.96
C ILE A 38 3.03 1.16 6.15
N CYS A 39 4.32 1.24 6.53
CA CYS A 39 4.76 2.11 7.61
C CYS A 39 4.44 3.58 7.36
N PHE A 40 4.65 4.07 6.14
CA PHE A 40 4.36 5.46 5.77
C PHE A 40 2.86 5.75 5.81
N MET A 41 2.02 4.84 5.32
CA MET A 41 0.56 4.99 5.40
C MET A 41 0.09 5.09 6.85
N LEU A 42 0.60 4.24 7.73
CA LEU A 42 0.18 4.18 9.14
C LEU A 42 0.83 5.26 10.01
N SER A 43 1.92 5.87 9.53
CA SER A 43 2.58 7.03 10.15
C SER A 43 2.12 8.36 9.54
N HIS A 44 1.04 8.38 8.77
CA HIS A 44 0.48 9.58 8.11
C HIS A 44 1.44 10.30 7.15
N LYS A 45 2.46 9.61 6.61
CA LYS A 45 3.38 10.14 5.60
C LYS A 45 2.87 9.83 4.19
N PHE A 46 1.65 10.24 3.88
CA PHE A 46 0.91 9.82 2.68
C PHE A 46 1.59 10.15 1.36
N GLN A 47 2.18 11.35 1.22
CA GLN A 47 2.85 11.75 -0.02
C GLN A 47 4.05 10.85 -0.33
N THR A 48 4.87 10.56 0.68
CA THR A 48 6.01 9.63 0.54
C THR A 48 5.52 8.22 0.24
N ALA A 49 4.47 7.77 0.94
CA ALA A 49 3.87 6.46 0.72
C ALA A 49 3.39 6.30 -0.72
N LEU A 50 2.65 7.29 -1.25
CA LEU A 50 2.09 7.26 -2.60
C LEU A 50 3.17 7.31 -3.68
N SER A 51 4.21 8.11 -3.49
CA SER A 51 5.36 8.15 -4.41
C SER A 51 6.04 6.78 -4.48
N LEU A 52 6.35 6.17 -3.34
CA LEU A 52 7.00 4.86 -3.28
C LEU A 52 6.08 3.74 -3.80
N PHE A 53 4.79 3.82 -3.48
CA PHE A 53 3.77 2.89 -3.96
C PHE A 53 3.62 2.96 -5.48
N GLU A 54 3.51 4.17 -6.03
CA GLU A 54 3.44 4.39 -7.48
C GLU A 54 4.67 3.81 -8.19
N GLN A 55 5.87 4.07 -7.66
CA GLN A 55 7.09 3.48 -8.21
C GLN A 55 7.03 1.95 -8.22
N LEU A 56 6.61 1.35 -7.10
CA LEU A 56 6.57 -0.11 -6.97
C LEU A 56 5.53 -0.76 -7.89
N ILE A 57 4.33 -0.18 -8.04
CA ILE A 57 3.31 -0.73 -8.97
C ILE A 57 3.70 -0.54 -10.44
N ILE A 58 4.48 0.48 -10.77
CA ILE A 58 5.01 0.69 -12.12
C ILE A 58 6.10 -0.35 -12.41
N GLU A 59 7.01 -0.55 -11.45
CA GLU A 59 8.11 -1.49 -11.53
C GLU A 59 7.61 -2.94 -11.59
N ASP A 60 6.78 -3.34 -10.62
CA ASP A 60 6.29 -4.71 -10.46
C ASP A 60 5.08 -4.77 -9.52
N ILE A 61 3.88 -4.58 -10.10
CA ILE A 61 2.63 -4.69 -9.34
C ILE A 61 2.35 -6.11 -8.85
N ALA A 62 2.77 -7.14 -9.59
CA ALA A 62 2.53 -8.53 -9.24
C ALA A 62 3.20 -8.87 -7.90
N PHE A 63 4.37 -8.27 -7.63
CA PHE A 63 5.05 -8.42 -6.34
C PHE A 63 4.24 -7.94 -5.12
N ILE A 64 3.32 -6.98 -5.30
CA ILE A 64 2.37 -6.56 -4.25
C ILE A 64 1.17 -7.51 -4.20
N MET A 65 0.68 -7.94 -5.36
CA MET A 65 -0.52 -8.76 -5.45
C MET A 65 -0.28 -10.21 -4.98
N ASP A 66 0.89 -10.77 -5.25
CA ASP A 66 1.31 -12.10 -4.83
C ASP A 66 1.74 -12.15 -3.35
N SER A 67 1.35 -11.13 -2.56
CA SER A 67 1.59 -11.15 -1.12
C SER A 67 0.80 -12.29 -0.49
N ASP A 68 1.48 -13.24 0.13
CA ASP A 68 0.81 -14.22 0.99
C ASP A 68 0.71 -13.63 2.40
N PRO A 69 -0.49 -13.31 2.91
CA PRO A 69 -0.64 -12.67 4.22
C PRO A 69 -0.04 -13.48 5.37
N TYR A 70 0.05 -14.81 5.22
CA TYR A 70 0.60 -15.72 6.24
C TYR A 70 2.12 -15.88 6.11
N ARG A 71 2.68 -15.82 4.90
CA ARG A 71 4.13 -15.94 4.69
C ARG A 71 4.86 -14.60 4.76
N ASP A 72 4.20 -13.52 4.36
CA ASP A 72 4.76 -12.16 4.35
C ASP A 72 4.52 -11.40 5.66
N ASP A 73 3.82 -12.03 6.62
CA ASP A 73 3.38 -11.44 7.89
C ASP A 73 2.70 -10.06 7.67
N CYS A 74 1.85 -9.95 6.64
CA CYS A 74 1.16 -8.71 6.31
C CYS A 74 0.16 -8.39 7.44
N PRO A 75 0.29 -7.27 8.17
CA PRO A 75 -0.70 -6.88 9.18
C PRO A 75 -2.04 -6.45 8.57
N CYS A 76 -2.13 -6.50 7.24
CA CYS A 76 -3.10 -5.88 6.36
C CYS A 76 -4.56 -6.26 6.69
N PRO A 77 -4.94 -7.54 6.93
CA PRO A 77 -6.33 -7.88 7.25
C PRO A 77 -6.84 -7.22 8.54
N LYS A 78 -6.01 -7.20 9.60
CA LYS A 78 -6.42 -6.59 10.87
C LYS A 78 -6.47 -5.07 10.76
N ILE A 79 -5.52 -4.45 10.06
CA ILE A 79 -5.52 -3.01 9.85
C ILE A 79 -6.74 -2.59 9.02
N ILE A 80 -7.03 -3.31 7.91
CA ILE A 80 -8.20 -3.05 7.07
C ILE A 80 -9.47 -3.06 7.93
N TYR A 81 -9.65 -4.10 8.75
CA TYR A 81 -10.80 -4.19 9.66
C TYR A 81 -10.88 -2.98 10.61
N GLU A 82 -9.76 -2.54 11.18
CA GLU A 82 -9.72 -1.38 12.06
C GLU A 82 -10.13 -0.08 11.35
N PHE A 83 -9.70 0.12 10.11
CA PHE A 83 -10.01 1.33 9.33
C PHE A 83 -11.42 1.32 8.71
N GLU A 84 -11.98 0.14 8.43
CA GLU A 84 -13.36 0.02 7.90
C GLU A 84 -14.42 0.19 8.99
N ASN A 85 -14.16 -0.34 10.20
CA ASN A 85 -15.19 -0.44 11.25
C ASN A 85 -15.10 0.63 12.34
N ASN A 86 -13.95 1.27 12.54
CA ASN A 86 -13.84 2.32 13.53
C ASN A 86 -14.12 3.70 12.92
N VAL A 87 -14.82 4.53 13.69
CA VAL A 87 -14.91 5.97 13.43
C VAL A 87 -13.53 6.55 13.75
N SER A 88 -12.62 6.49 12.78
CA SER A 88 -11.30 7.08 12.94
C SER A 88 -11.40 8.61 12.95
N THR A 89 -10.56 9.27 13.72
CA THR A 89 -10.38 10.74 13.67
C THR A 89 -9.68 11.23 12.40
N ILE A 90 -9.36 10.32 11.49
CA ILE A 90 -8.61 10.56 10.27
C ILE A 90 -9.57 11.06 9.19
N GLU A 91 -9.11 12.00 8.38
CA GLU A 91 -9.90 12.51 7.27
C GLU A 91 -10.30 11.39 6.31
N GLU A 92 -11.49 11.51 5.73
CA GLU A 92 -12.04 10.47 4.86
C GLU A 92 -11.12 10.17 3.67
N TYR A 93 -10.50 11.21 3.10
CA TYR A 93 -9.55 11.09 2.00
C TYR A 93 -8.37 10.17 2.37
N ASP A 94 -7.71 10.45 3.51
CA ASP A 94 -6.56 9.69 4.00
C ASP A 94 -6.95 8.25 4.36
N ARG A 95 -8.12 8.07 4.97
CA ARG A 95 -8.66 6.73 5.26
C ARG A 95 -8.84 5.93 3.98
N LEU A 96 -9.43 6.52 2.94
CA LEU A 96 -9.64 5.85 1.65
C LEU A 96 -8.31 5.55 0.96
N LEU A 97 -7.28 6.39 1.09
CA LEU A 97 -5.94 6.10 0.59
C LEU A 97 -5.32 4.89 1.31
N ILE A 98 -5.40 4.84 2.65
CA ILE A 98 -4.91 3.72 3.45
C ILE A 98 -5.58 2.42 2.99
N LEU A 99 -6.91 2.43 2.89
CA LEU A 99 -7.68 1.27 2.46
C LEU A 99 -7.32 0.88 1.02
N GLY A 100 -7.23 1.83 0.09
CA GLY A 100 -6.85 1.55 -1.30
C GLY A 100 -5.48 0.89 -1.43
N VAL A 101 -4.49 1.39 -0.69
CA VAL A 101 -3.13 0.81 -0.68
C VAL A 101 -3.12 -0.57 -0.04
N LEU A 102 -3.71 -0.73 1.15
CA LEU A 102 -3.69 -2.01 1.88
C LEU A 102 -4.47 -3.10 1.15
N TRP A 103 -5.61 -2.76 0.53
CA TRP A 103 -6.38 -3.72 -0.23
C TRP A 103 -5.61 -4.26 -1.44
N LEU A 104 -4.63 -3.55 -2.02
CA LEU A 104 -3.85 -4.11 -3.14
C LEU A 104 -3.08 -5.39 -2.75
N TYR A 105 -2.72 -5.53 -1.48
CA TYR A 105 -2.06 -6.72 -0.94
C TYR A 105 -3.01 -7.91 -0.76
N CYS A 106 -4.31 -7.71 -0.97
CA CYS A 106 -5.35 -8.71 -0.70
C CYS A 106 -6.29 -8.93 -1.89
N ASP A 107 -6.79 -7.85 -2.49
CA ASP A 107 -7.75 -7.84 -3.59
C ASP A 107 -7.62 -6.53 -4.41
N ILE A 108 -7.21 -6.68 -5.68
CA ILE A 108 -7.06 -5.55 -6.60
C ILE A 108 -8.38 -4.86 -6.94
N GLU A 109 -9.49 -5.60 -7.04
CA GLU A 109 -10.79 -5.02 -7.37
C GLU A 109 -11.28 -4.11 -6.25
N VAL A 110 -11.09 -4.55 -5.00
CA VAL A 110 -11.42 -3.74 -3.82
C VAL A 110 -10.50 -2.52 -3.73
N SER A 111 -9.20 -2.70 -3.97
CA SER A 111 -8.24 -1.59 -4.06
C SER A 111 -8.68 -0.52 -5.06
N ILE A 112 -9.09 -0.94 -6.28
CA ILE A 112 -9.60 -0.05 -7.31
C ILE A 112 -10.82 0.73 -6.82
N LYS A 113 -11.80 0.07 -6.19
CA LYS A 113 -13.01 0.75 -5.65
C LYS A 113 -12.67 1.85 -4.65
N TYR A 114 -11.66 1.64 -3.80
CA TYR A 114 -11.20 2.67 -2.87
C TYR A 114 -10.49 3.81 -3.61
N PHE A 115 -9.61 3.52 -4.56
CA PHE A 115 -8.96 4.57 -5.36
C PHE A 115 -9.93 5.36 -6.25
N GLU A 116 -11.03 4.77 -6.70
CA GLU A 116 -12.12 5.49 -7.37
C GLU A 116 -12.73 6.56 -6.46
N LYS A 117 -13.06 6.20 -5.21
CA LYS A 117 -13.57 7.16 -4.21
C LYS A 117 -12.56 8.26 -3.90
N VAL A 118 -11.27 7.93 -3.79
CA VAL A 118 -10.19 8.92 -3.59
C VAL A 118 -10.17 9.94 -4.73
N VAL A 119 -10.24 9.47 -5.98
CA VAL A 119 -10.25 10.35 -7.16
C VAL A 119 -11.55 11.16 -7.26
N GLU A 120 -12.68 10.63 -6.78
CA GLU A 120 -13.93 11.40 -6.70
C GLU A 120 -13.83 12.59 -5.73
N LEU A 121 -13.15 12.40 -4.60
CA LEU A 121 -12.89 13.45 -3.60
C LEU A 121 -11.86 14.48 -4.09
N ASP A 122 -10.80 14.03 -4.75
CA ASP A 122 -9.78 14.91 -5.33
C ASP A 122 -9.46 14.53 -6.77
N LYS A 123 -10.24 15.11 -7.69
CA LYS A 123 -10.13 14.86 -9.13
C LYS A 123 -8.84 15.40 -9.75
N ASN A 124 -8.21 16.39 -9.11
CA ASN A 124 -7.05 17.08 -9.66
C ASN A 124 -5.73 16.41 -9.27
N ASN A 125 -5.75 15.47 -8.34
CA ASN A 125 -4.57 14.74 -7.92
C ASN A 125 -4.06 13.81 -9.03
N THR A 126 -2.95 14.19 -9.65
CA THR A 126 -2.38 13.44 -10.78
C THR A 126 -1.82 12.09 -10.34
N THR A 127 -1.28 11.98 -9.14
CA THR A 127 -0.70 10.75 -8.59
C THR A 127 -1.77 9.66 -8.41
N THR A 128 -2.87 9.96 -7.73
CA THR A 128 -3.95 8.98 -7.50
C THR A 128 -4.62 8.56 -8.81
N ASN A 129 -4.77 9.49 -9.76
CA ASN A 129 -5.25 9.19 -11.10
C ASN A 129 -4.32 8.24 -11.87
N ARG A 130 -3.00 8.42 -11.79
CA ARG A 130 -2.01 7.53 -12.43
C ARG A 130 -2.05 6.14 -11.81
N ILE A 131 -2.07 6.08 -10.47
CA ILE A 131 -2.21 4.82 -9.72
C ILE A 131 -3.47 4.09 -10.17
N LEU A 132 -4.64 4.73 -10.12
CA LEU A 132 -5.92 4.11 -10.50
C LEU A 132 -5.90 3.56 -11.93
N ARG A 133 -5.32 4.30 -12.88
CA ARG A 133 -5.17 3.83 -14.27
C ARG A 133 -4.30 2.58 -14.35
N LYS A 134 -3.17 2.53 -13.62
CA LYS A 134 -2.28 1.38 -13.60
C LYS A 134 -2.97 0.15 -13.00
N LEU A 135 -3.68 0.31 -11.87
CA LEU A 135 -4.44 -0.78 -11.25
C LEU A 135 -5.49 -1.38 -12.20
N LYS A 136 -6.30 -0.52 -12.85
CA LYS A 136 -7.31 -0.97 -13.83
C LYS A 136 -6.71 -1.67 -15.04
N LEU A 137 -5.51 -1.29 -15.47
CA LEU A 137 -4.81 -1.98 -16.57
C LEU A 137 -4.36 -3.36 -16.13
N SER A 138 -3.80 -3.49 -14.93
CA SER A 138 -3.32 -4.76 -14.40
C SER A 138 -4.46 -5.74 -14.09
N GLU A 139 -5.56 -5.27 -13.52
CA GLU A 139 -6.77 -6.07 -13.32
C GLU A 139 -7.29 -6.68 -14.64
N LYS A 140 -7.30 -5.89 -15.72
CA LYS A 140 -7.70 -6.36 -17.05
C LYS A 140 -6.73 -7.38 -17.65
N GLN A 141 -5.45 -7.30 -17.31
CA GLN A 141 -4.45 -8.25 -17.78
C GLN A 141 -4.65 -9.62 -17.11
N LEU A 142 -4.87 -9.63 -15.80
CA LEU A 142 -5.14 -10.86 -15.03
C LEU A 142 -6.38 -11.60 -15.57
N LYS A 143 -7.49 -10.88 -15.79
CA LYS A 143 -8.73 -11.47 -16.33
C LYS A 143 -8.59 -12.07 -17.74
N ARG A 144 -7.53 -11.73 -18.48
CA ARG A 144 -7.26 -12.29 -19.81
C ARG A 144 -6.38 -13.54 -19.77
N GLU A 145 -5.62 -13.74 -18.69
CA GLU A 145 -4.75 -14.91 -18.52
C GLU A 145 -5.54 -16.11 -17.98
N ASP A 146 -6.70 -15.88 -17.35
CA ASP A 146 -7.61 -16.90 -16.83
C ASP A 146 -8.65 -17.44 -17.85
N ASN A 147 -8.68 -16.91 -19.09
CA ASN A 147 -9.60 -17.32 -20.18
C ASN A 147 -8.86 -17.99 -21.34
#